data_AF-G7J9F8-F1
#
_entry.id   AF-G7J9F8-F1
#
_cell.length_a   1.000
_cell.length_b   1.000
_cell.length_c   1.000
_cell.angle_alpha   90.00
_cell.angle_beta   90.00
_cell.angle_gamma   90.00
#
_symmetry.space_group_name_H-M   'P 1'
#
loop_
_entity.id
_entity.type
_entity.pdbx_description
1 polymer ?
#
loop_
_entity_poly.entity_id
_entity_poly.type
_entity_poly.pdbx_seq_one_letter_code
_entity_poly.pdbx_strand_id
1 'polypeptide(L)'
;MASVKLAPFAVFLLAAFLMFPMKKVEGVDCTGAYCDDLTGCGDYCFCDVIYFLGNQGVCVPYSAMKKKVEENPNLCQTHTECKKKGSGNFCARHINSDVKYGFCFASFSEAQDAYKMAITSNIKKDFLKIPGTTAY
;
A
#
# COMPACT_ATOMS: atom_id res chain seq x y z
N MET A 1 14.91 26.61 -46.47
CA MET A 1 15.14 27.03 -45.07
C MET A 1 13.84 27.62 -44.56
N ALA A 2 13.02 26.83 -43.87
CA ALA A 2 11.75 27.29 -43.31
C ALA A 2 12.04 27.98 -41.97
N SER A 3 12.05 29.30 -41.95
CA SER A 3 12.03 30.08 -40.71
C SER A 3 10.65 29.94 -40.08
N VAL A 4 10.47 28.88 -39.29
CA VAL A 4 9.31 28.78 -38.40
C VAL A 4 9.41 29.97 -37.45
N LYS A 5 8.49 30.94 -37.58
CA LYS A 5 8.46 32.11 -36.71
C LYS A 5 8.26 31.62 -35.27
N LEU A 6 9.36 31.52 -34.52
CA LEU A 6 9.37 31.06 -33.13
C LEU A 6 8.51 31.95 -32.22
N ALA A 7 8.51 33.25 -32.50
CA ALA A 7 7.83 34.27 -31.71
C ALA A 7 6.30 34.08 -31.63
N PRO A 8 5.53 33.99 -32.73
CA PRO A 8 4.09 33.76 -32.65
C PRO A 8 3.73 32.41 -32.02
N PHE A 9 4.57 31.38 -32.18
CA PHE A 9 4.33 30.08 -31.54
C PHE A 9 4.51 30.16 -30.02
N ALA A 10 5.55 30.85 -29.54
CA ALA A 10 5.78 31.08 -28.12
C ALA A 10 4.66 31.94 -27.49
N VAL A 11 4.18 32.97 -28.20
CA VAL A 11 3.06 33.81 -27.75
C VAL A 11 1.77 33.00 -27.67
N PHE A 12 1.51 32.11 -28.64
CA PHE A 12 0.33 31.23 -28.62
C PHE A 12 0.37 30.25 -27.43
N LEU A 13 1.53 29.66 -27.12
CA LEU A 13 1.70 28.79 -25.96
C LEU A 13 1.51 29.55 -24.64
N LEU A 14 2.09 30.75 -24.51
CA LEU A 14 1.90 31.61 -23.33
C LEU A 14 0.44 31.98 -23.11
N ALA A 15 -0.27 32.35 -24.18
CA ALA A 15 -1.70 32.64 -24.11
C ALA A 15 -2.51 31.41 -23.68
N ALA A 16 -2.16 30.23 -24.17
CA ALA A 16 -2.79 28.98 -23.73
C ALA A 16 -2.57 28.71 -22.23
N PHE A 17 -1.36 28.88 -21.70
CA PHE A 17 -1.08 28.70 -20.27
C PHE A 17 -1.82 29.71 -19.35
N LEU A 18 -2.15 30.91 -19.86
CA LEU A 18 -2.93 31.90 -19.10
C LEU A 18 -4.44 31.64 -19.13
N MET A 19 -4.95 31.08 -20.23
CA MET A 19 -6.38 30.77 -20.41
C MET A 19 -6.78 29.45 -19.72
N PHE A 20 -5.84 28.52 -19.57
CA PHE A 20 -6.02 27.32 -18.77
C PHE A 20 -5.32 27.53 -17.43
N PRO A 21 -6.01 28.07 -16.39
CA PRO A 21 -5.43 28.03 -15.06
C PRO A 21 -5.11 26.57 -14.79
N MET A 22 -3.82 26.25 -14.66
CA MET A 22 -3.41 24.99 -14.07
C MET A 22 -3.98 25.04 -12.66
N LYS A 23 -5.18 24.48 -12.50
CA LYS A 23 -5.72 24.11 -11.20
C LYS A 23 -4.55 23.38 -10.56
N LYS A 24 -4.09 23.85 -9.39
CA LYS A 24 -3.21 23.04 -8.56
C LYS A 24 -3.89 21.69 -8.53
N VAL A 25 -3.31 20.71 -9.20
CA VAL A 25 -3.66 19.34 -8.95
C VAL A 25 -3.05 19.18 -7.59
N GLU A 26 -3.84 19.50 -6.56
CA GLU A 26 -3.56 19.08 -5.21
C GLU A 26 -3.29 17.59 -5.37
N GLY A 27 -2.01 17.22 -5.27
CA GLY A 27 -1.65 15.81 -5.31
C GLY A 27 -2.53 15.14 -4.28
N VAL A 28 -3.23 14.09 -4.68
CA VAL A 28 -4.20 13.41 -3.81
C VAL A 28 -3.61 13.32 -2.41
N ASP A 29 -4.25 13.98 -1.45
CA ASP A 29 -3.77 14.01 -0.08
C ASP A 29 -4.05 12.65 0.55
N CYS A 30 -3.13 11.72 0.31
CA CYS A 30 -3.20 10.38 0.84
C CYS A 30 -2.82 10.32 2.32
N THR A 31 -2.28 11.39 2.90
CA THR A 31 -1.42 11.26 4.07
C THR A 31 -2.21 11.41 5.37
N GLY A 32 -2.27 10.35 6.17
CA GLY A 32 -2.75 10.42 7.54
C GLY A 32 -4.24 10.12 7.75
N ALA A 33 -5.00 9.87 6.67
CA ALA A 33 -6.32 9.26 6.80
C ALA A 33 -6.19 7.82 7.32
N TYR A 34 -7.11 7.43 8.20
CA TYR A 34 -7.18 6.08 8.70
C TYR A 34 -7.78 5.15 7.64
N CYS A 35 -7.26 3.92 7.54
CA CYS A 35 -7.82 2.91 6.66
C CYS A 35 -7.97 1.58 7.40
N ASP A 36 -9.04 0.86 7.05
CA ASP A 36 -9.34 -0.47 7.55
C ASP A 36 -10.13 -1.29 6.52
N ASP A 37 -10.63 -2.47 6.92
CA ASP A 37 -11.43 -3.34 6.03
C ASP A 37 -12.75 -2.69 5.55
N LEU A 38 -13.22 -1.63 6.22
CA LEU A 38 -14.45 -0.91 5.90
C LEU A 38 -14.16 0.42 5.19
N THR A 39 -12.99 0.99 5.44
CA THR A 39 -12.58 2.32 5.02
C THR A 39 -11.32 2.20 4.16
N GLY A 40 -11.52 2.18 2.84
CA GLY A 40 -10.42 2.20 1.88
C GLY A 40 -9.75 3.57 1.79
N CYS A 41 -8.57 3.60 1.16
CA CYS A 41 -7.93 4.86 0.79
C CYS A 41 -8.47 5.38 -0.55
N GLY A 42 -8.43 6.70 -0.75
CA GLY A 42 -8.79 7.33 -2.02
C GLY A 42 -7.90 6.88 -3.19
N ASP A 43 -8.28 7.27 -4.41
CA ASP A 43 -7.55 6.89 -5.62
C ASP A 43 -6.05 7.24 -5.53
N TYR A 44 -5.18 6.32 -5.97
CA TYR A 44 -3.71 6.45 -5.92
C TYR A 44 -3.08 6.42 -4.51
N CYS A 45 -3.87 6.15 -3.48
CA CYS A 45 -3.43 5.93 -2.10
C CYS A 45 -3.50 4.44 -1.73
N PHE A 46 -2.69 4.02 -0.76
CA PHE A 46 -2.66 2.65 -0.26
C PHE A 46 -2.71 2.61 1.25
N CYS A 47 -3.37 1.59 1.78
CA CYS A 47 -3.40 1.36 3.20
C CYS A 47 -2.08 0.73 3.65
N ASP A 48 -1.29 1.47 4.42
CA ASP A 48 -0.09 0.95 5.06
C ASP A 48 -0.45 0.33 6.42
N VAL A 49 -0.46 -0.99 6.47
CA VAL A 49 -0.77 -1.75 7.67
C VAL A 49 0.50 -2.03 8.48
N ILE A 50 0.40 -1.83 9.80
CA ILE A 50 1.54 -1.96 10.72
C ILE A 50 1.89 -3.44 10.97
N TYR A 51 0.91 -4.35 10.84
CA TYR A 51 1.06 -5.76 11.21
C TYR A 51 0.72 -6.71 10.05
N PHE A 52 1.30 -7.91 10.09
CA PHE A 52 1.10 -8.97 9.10
C PHE A 52 -0.37 -9.41 8.89
N LEU A 53 -1.18 -9.33 9.95
CA LEU A 53 -2.64 -9.51 9.93
C LEU A 53 -3.36 -8.24 10.41
N GLY A 54 -2.72 -7.08 10.26
CA GLY A 54 -3.30 -5.82 10.68
C GLY A 54 -4.38 -5.41 9.69
N ASN A 55 -5.58 -5.16 10.18
CA ASN A 55 -6.67 -4.63 9.35
C ASN A 55 -6.81 -3.11 9.54
N GLN A 56 -5.85 -2.47 10.20
CA GLN A 56 -5.86 -1.06 10.55
C GLN A 56 -4.54 -0.46 10.13
N GLY A 57 -4.61 0.66 9.43
CA GLY A 57 -3.45 1.31 8.86
C GLY A 57 -3.67 2.80 8.65
N VAL A 58 -2.69 3.39 7.98
CA VAL A 58 -2.76 4.78 7.52
C VAL A 58 -2.63 4.82 6.02
N CYS A 59 -3.41 5.68 5.39
CA CYS A 59 -3.25 5.94 3.98
C CYS A 59 -1.91 6.61 3.73
N VAL A 60 -1.23 6.13 2.69
CA VAL A 60 0.02 6.67 2.19
C VAL A 60 -0.03 6.75 0.66
N PRO A 61 0.72 7.68 0.04
CA PRO A 61 0.83 7.71 -1.40
C PRO A 61 1.55 6.46 -1.93
N TYR A 62 1.19 6.02 -3.15
CA TYR A 62 1.81 4.87 -3.81
C TYR A 62 3.34 4.90 -3.81
N SER A 63 3.93 6.08 -4.05
CA SER A 63 5.37 6.27 -4.08
C SER A 63 6.05 5.91 -2.75
N ALA A 64 5.44 6.28 -1.63
CA ALA A 64 5.94 5.95 -0.29
C ALA A 64 5.83 4.45 -0.01
N MET A 65 4.69 3.84 -0.35
CA MET A 65 4.49 2.39 -0.23
C MET A 65 5.48 1.62 -1.10
N LYS A 66 5.67 2.02 -2.36
CA LYS A 66 6.60 1.37 -3.29
C LYS A 66 8.02 1.41 -2.74
N LYS A 67 8.48 2.56 -2.27
CA LYS A 67 9.78 2.72 -1.62
C LYS A 67 9.92 1.79 -0.41
N LYS A 68 8.91 1.73 0.47
CA LYS A 68 8.89 0.83 1.63
C LYS A 68 9.03 -0.64 1.22
N VAL A 69 8.32 -1.07 0.18
CA VAL A 69 8.42 -2.44 -0.31
C VAL A 69 9.79 -2.71 -0.93
N GLU A 70 10.36 -1.79 -1.67
CA GLU A 70 11.70 -1.95 -2.25
C GLU A 70 12.78 -2.07 -1.15
N GLU A 71 12.71 -1.23 -0.12
CA GLU A 71 13.69 -1.18 0.97
C GLU A 71 13.54 -2.32 1.98
N ASN A 72 12.33 -2.83 2.20
CA ASN A 72 12.12 -3.91 3.16
C ASN A 72 12.44 -5.28 2.52
N PRO A 73 13.41 -6.04 3.05
CA PRO A 73 13.79 -7.33 2.49
C PRO A 73 12.64 -8.35 2.53
N ASN A 74 11.73 -8.24 3.49
CA ASN A 74 10.65 -9.21 3.71
C ASN A 74 9.34 -8.84 3.01
N LEU A 75 9.23 -7.66 2.38
CA LEU A 75 8.04 -7.27 1.64
C LEU A 75 8.20 -7.54 0.14
N CYS A 76 7.09 -7.80 -0.54
CA CYS A 76 7.09 -8.15 -1.95
C CYS A 76 5.80 -7.78 -2.67
N GLN A 77 5.89 -7.59 -3.98
CA GLN A 77 4.77 -7.64 -4.92
C GLN A 77 4.74 -8.95 -5.68
N THR A 78 5.90 -9.62 -5.85
CA THR A 78 6.01 -10.87 -6.62
C THR A 78 6.86 -11.92 -5.93
N HIS A 79 6.67 -13.19 -6.28
CA HIS A 79 7.52 -14.30 -5.81
C HIS A 79 8.99 -14.10 -6.19
N THR A 80 9.25 -13.54 -7.38
CA THR A 80 10.60 -13.31 -7.89
C THR A 80 11.35 -12.27 -7.05
N GLU A 81 10.65 -11.26 -6.51
CA GLU A 81 11.28 -10.29 -5.60
C GLU A 81 11.79 -10.93 -4.33
N CYS A 82 11.03 -11.84 -3.70
CA CYS A 82 11.49 -12.57 -2.53
C CYS A 82 12.78 -13.35 -2.82
N LYS A 83 12.85 -13.99 -4.00
CA LYS A 83 14.06 -14.72 -4.43
C LYS A 83 15.25 -13.78 -4.61
N LYS A 84 15.05 -12.65 -5.30
CA LYS A 84 16.09 -11.64 -5.53
C LYS A 84 16.61 -11.03 -4.22
N LYS A 85 15.72 -10.84 -3.24
CA LYS A 85 16.05 -10.31 -1.91
C LYS A 85 16.64 -11.35 -0.96
N GLY A 86 16.60 -12.64 -1.32
CA GLY A 86 17.05 -13.73 -0.45
C GLY A 86 16.17 -13.96 0.78
N SER A 87 14.97 -13.38 0.82
CA SER A 87 14.03 -13.45 1.95
C SER A 87 12.98 -14.55 1.82
N GLY A 88 13.04 -15.34 0.74
CA GLY A 88 12.15 -16.48 0.53
C GLY A 88 11.92 -16.79 -0.93
N ASN A 89 11.01 -17.71 -1.21
CA ASN A 89 10.63 -18.11 -2.57
C ASN A 89 9.16 -17.84 -2.89
N PHE A 90 8.37 -17.50 -1.88
CA PHE A 90 6.94 -17.26 -1.99
C PHE A 90 6.59 -15.89 -1.42
N CYS A 91 5.66 -15.21 -2.08
CA CYS A 91 5.17 -13.88 -1.72
C CYS A 91 3.70 -14.05 -1.36
N ALA A 92 3.41 -14.08 -0.07
CA ALA A 92 2.05 -14.26 0.40
C ALA A 92 1.36 -12.91 0.50
N ARG A 93 0.25 -12.75 -0.23
CA ARG A 93 -0.53 -11.51 -0.24
C ARG A 93 -1.18 -11.28 1.12
N HIS A 94 -1.17 -10.02 1.55
CA HIS A 94 -1.88 -9.62 2.76
C HIS A 94 -3.38 -9.95 2.65
N ILE A 95 -4.03 -10.24 3.79
CA ILE A 95 -5.46 -10.62 3.80
C ILE A 95 -6.36 -9.44 3.41
N ASN A 96 -6.05 -8.25 3.93
CA ASN A 96 -6.71 -7.03 3.49
C ASN A 96 -6.34 -6.73 2.03
N SER A 97 -7.34 -6.67 1.16
CA SER A 97 -7.21 -6.49 -0.29
C SER A 97 -6.72 -5.10 -0.71
N ASP A 98 -6.80 -4.11 0.17
CA ASP A 98 -6.33 -2.75 -0.09
C ASP A 98 -4.82 -2.63 0.10
N VAL A 99 -4.22 -3.60 0.81
CA VAL A 99 -2.78 -3.77 0.92
C VAL A 99 -2.25 -4.44 -0.35
N LYS A 100 -1.57 -3.68 -1.21
CA LYS A 100 -1.06 -4.19 -2.52
C LYS A 100 0.31 -4.85 -2.47
N TYR A 101 0.79 -5.18 -1.27
CA TYR A 101 2.01 -5.95 -1.07
C TYR A 101 1.76 -7.20 -0.24
N GLY A 102 2.74 -8.08 -0.23
CA GLY A 102 2.78 -9.29 0.54
C GLY A 102 4.06 -9.39 1.37
N PHE A 103 4.19 -10.52 2.04
CA PHE A 103 5.36 -10.89 2.82
C PHE A 103 6.05 -12.11 2.20
N CYS A 104 7.37 -12.11 2.27
CA CYS A 104 8.19 -13.20 1.79
C CYS A 104 8.24 -14.34 2.81
N PHE A 105 8.07 -15.56 2.29
CA PHE A 105 8.19 -16.82 3.01
C PHE A 105 9.08 -17.76 2.20
N ALA A 106 9.76 -18.70 2.85
CA ALA A 106 10.58 -19.69 2.15
C ALA A 106 9.72 -20.60 1.26
N SER A 107 8.43 -20.80 1.60
CA SER A 107 7.49 -21.61 0.83
C SER A 107 6.02 -21.22 1.05
N PHE A 108 5.12 -21.77 0.23
CA PHE A 108 3.67 -21.64 0.43
C PHE A 108 3.19 -22.29 1.73
N SER A 109 3.73 -23.47 2.10
CA SER A 109 3.35 -24.18 3.32
C SER A 109 3.71 -23.37 4.56
N GLU A 110 4.89 -22.76 4.58
CA GLU A 110 5.31 -21.87 5.68
C GLU A 110 4.38 -20.65 5.79
N ALA A 111 4.03 -20.03 4.66
CA ALA A 111 3.05 -18.94 4.68
C ALA A 111 1.73 -19.40 5.28
N GLN A 112 1.22 -20.57 4.86
CA GLN A 112 -0.02 -21.13 5.38
C GLN A 112 0.03 -21.38 6.89
N ASP A 113 1.14 -21.91 7.39
CA ASP A 113 1.33 -22.17 8.82
C ASP A 113 1.43 -20.87 9.62
N ALA A 114 2.12 -19.86 9.10
CA ALA A 114 2.17 -18.53 9.69
C ALA A 114 0.76 -17.90 9.78
N TYR A 115 -0.06 -18.01 8.73
CA TYR A 115 -1.44 -17.54 8.74
C TYR A 115 -2.29 -18.27 9.78
N LYS A 116 -2.24 -19.61 9.84
CA LYS A 116 -2.98 -20.41 10.83
C LYS A 116 -2.59 -20.04 12.25
N MET A 117 -1.30 -19.88 12.51
CA MET A 117 -0.79 -19.50 13.83
C MET A 117 -1.27 -18.10 14.22
N ALA A 118 -1.19 -17.14 13.29
CA ALA A 118 -1.58 -15.76 13.53
C ALA A 118 -3.10 -15.63 13.75
N ILE A 119 -3.95 -16.32 12.97
CA ILE A 119 -5.41 -16.40 13.20
C ILE A 119 -5.72 -17.00 14.56
N THR A 120 -5.09 -18.13 14.91
CA THR A 120 -5.29 -18.79 16.21
C THR A 120 -4.90 -17.88 17.37
N SER A 121 -3.83 -17.09 17.21
CA SER A 121 -3.39 -16.13 18.21
C SER A 121 -4.39 -14.98 18.41
N ASN A 122 -4.99 -14.47 17.33
CA ASN A 122 -6.00 -13.42 17.39
C ASN A 122 -7.29 -13.92 18.06
N ILE A 123 -7.75 -15.12 17.68
CA ILE A 123 -8.89 -15.78 18.34
C ILE A 123 -8.64 -15.91 19.85
N LYS A 124 -7.47 -16.40 20.27
CA LYS A 124 -7.11 -16.50 21.71
C LYS A 124 -7.13 -15.13 22.41
N LYS A 125 -6.60 -14.08 21.77
CA LYS A 125 -6.62 -12.72 22.33
C LYS A 125 -8.05 -12.21 22.52
N ASP A 126 -8.93 -12.47 21.57
CA ASP A 126 -10.32 -12.02 21.67
C ASP A 126 -11.10 -12.79 22.74
N PHE A 127 -10.84 -14.09 22.92
CA PHE A 127 -11.35 -14.85 24.06
C PHE A 127 -10.85 -14.30 25.40
N LEU A 128 -9.58 -13.90 25.50
CA LEU A 128 -9.01 -13.31 26.72
C LEU A 128 -9.54 -11.89 27.01
N LYS A 129 -10.15 -11.22 26.03
CA LYS A 129 -10.75 -9.89 26.20
C LYS A 129 -12.20 -9.94 26.68
N ILE A 130 -12.87 -11.11 26.64
CA ILE A 130 -14.20 -11.24 27.24
C ILE A 130 -13.99 -11.23 28.76
N PRO A 131 -14.50 -10.21 29.49
CA PRO A 131 -14.47 -10.26 30.95
C PRO A 131 -15.25 -11.50 31.35
N GLY A 132 -14.64 -12.37 32.15
CA GLY A 132 -15.25 -13.63 32.57
C GLY A 132 -16.68 -13.38 33.01
N THR A 133 -17.65 -13.84 32.21
CA THR A 133 -19.01 -14.03 32.69
C THR A 133 -18.89 -14.98 33.86
N THR A 134 -19.05 -14.42 35.06
CA THR A 134 -19.22 -15.14 36.31
C THR A 134 -20.31 -16.19 36.09
N ALA A 135 -19.90 -17.45 36.04
CA ALA A 135 -20.79 -18.55 36.32
C ALA A 135 -21.00 -18.61 37.84
N TYR A 136 -22.24 -18.93 38.21
CA TYR A 136 -22.88 -18.99 39.53
C TYR A 136 -23.48 -17.69 40.05
#